data_AF-A0A846ED03-F1
#
_entry.id   AF-A0A846ED03-F1
#
_cell.length_a   1.000
_cell.length_b   1.000
_cell.length_c   1.000
_cell.angle_alpha   90.00
_cell.angle_beta   90.00
_cell.angle_gamma   90.00
#
_symmetry.space_group_name_H-M   'P 1'
#
loop_
_entity.id
_entity.type
_entity.pdbx_description
1 polymer ?
#
loop_
_entity_poly.entity_id
_entity_poly.type
_entity_poly.pdbx_seq_one_letter_code
_entity_poly.pdbx_strand_id
1 'polypeptide(L)'
;MRRDSIFYKLFQQYPFVLFQLLEKPPKNAELYKFDSVAVKEPKFEIDGVFLPPENETNGTVYFSEVQFQKDEQLYERLFAESHLYFYRNRDRFNDWQAVIIYPSRSIEQSDISPHRTLLNGDQVHRIYLDELGDIQELPVWVGLMVLTTLGESQAPAAARDLLARSNQETSSNEMILEMITTIMMYRFENLNLREVQIMLGISLERSRAYQEIKQEGRQEGIQEGRQEGIQEGRKESAFNLVIRQLHKRFGELPEEVSNTISGLSLTDLENLSEALLDFTSLPDVQSWLSQLQD
;
A
#
# COMPACT_ATOMS: atom_id res chain seq x y z
N MET A 1 11.41 -23.34 39.10
CA MET A 1 12.57 -22.48 39.41
C MET A 1 13.92 -23.19 39.57
N ARG A 2 14.14 -24.13 40.53
CA ARG A 2 15.46 -24.78 40.70
C ARG A 2 15.87 -25.78 39.59
N ARG A 3 14.91 -26.37 38.88
CA ARG A 3 15.18 -27.29 37.76
C ARG A 3 15.46 -26.53 36.45
N ASP A 4 14.75 -25.43 36.23
CA ASP A 4 14.89 -24.57 35.04
C ASP A 4 16.32 -24.00 34.90
N SER A 5 16.97 -23.68 36.03
CA SER A 5 18.36 -23.20 36.04
C SER A 5 19.40 -24.28 35.68
N ILE A 6 19.08 -25.57 35.88
CA ILE A 6 19.96 -26.68 35.50
C ILE A 6 19.91 -26.88 33.98
N PHE A 7 18.71 -26.92 33.39
CA PHE A 7 18.54 -27.02 31.94
C PHE A 7 19.11 -25.81 31.20
N TYR A 8 18.94 -24.60 31.76
CA TYR A 8 19.55 -23.40 31.19
C TYR A 8 21.08 -23.52 31.10
N LYS A 9 21.75 -23.93 32.19
CA LYS A 9 23.21 -24.15 32.20
C LYS A 9 23.62 -25.27 31.24
N LEU A 10 22.85 -26.35 31.16
CA LEU A 10 23.11 -27.47 30.26
C LEU A 10 23.09 -27.02 28.79
N PHE A 11 22.05 -26.32 28.35
CA PHE A 11 21.96 -25.84 26.97
C PHE A 11 22.95 -24.73 26.66
N GLN A 12 23.29 -23.88 27.64
CA GLN A 12 24.32 -22.85 27.46
C GLN A 12 25.71 -23.47 27.22
N GLN A 13 26.03 -24.58 27.88
CA GLN A 13 27.32 -25.27 27.70
C GLN A 13 27.32 -26.25 26.53
N TYR A 14 26.19 -26.93 26.29
CA TYR A 14 26.07 -28.01 25.31
C TYR A 14 24.75 -27.89 24.53
N PRO A 15 24.62 -26.93 23.58
CA PRO A 15 23.39 -26.71 22.83
C PRO A 15 22.91 -27.94 22.04
N PHE A 16 23.85 -28.77 21.57
CA PHE A 16 23.55 -29.95 20.76
C PHE A 16 22.65 -30.98 21.48
N VAL A 17 22.65 -30.98 22.82
CA VAL A 17 21.90 -31.94 23.65
C VAL A 17 20.39 -31.84 23.40
N LEU A 18 19.87 -30.65 23.05
CA LEU A 18 18.47 -30.48 22.66
C LEU A 18 18.08 -31.42 21.50
N PHE A 19 18.94 -31.52 20.48
CA PHE A 19 18.64 -32.26 19.27
C PHE A 19 18.69 -33.78 19.46
N GLN A 20 19.32 -34.27 20.54
CA GLN A 20 19.26 -35.68 20.90
C GLN A 20 17.87 -36.13 21.36
N LEU A 21 16.99 -35.19 21.72
CA LEU A 21 15.61 -35.47 22.10
C LEU A 21 14.66 -35.58 20.89
N LEU A 22 15.12 -35.21 19.69
CA LEU A 22 14.29 -35.20 18.48
C LEU A 22 14.46 -36.50 17.70
N GLU A 23 13.38 -37.07 17.17
CA GLU A 23 13.44 -38.25 16.30
C GLU A 23 14.20 -37.98 14.99
N LYS A 24 14.19 -36.73 14.52
CA LYS A 24 14.82 -36.28 13.28
C LYS A 24 15.60 -34.97 13.51
N PRO A 25 16.80 -35.01 14.11
CA PRO A 25 17.61 -33.82 14.32
C PRO A 25 18.16 -33.28 13.00
N PRO A 26 18.42 -31.96 12.91
CA PRO A 26 19.06 -31.38 11.73
C PRO A 26 20.50 -31.88 11.60
N LYS A 27 20.99 -32.04 10.36
CA LYS A 27 22.35 -32.57 10.09
C LYS A 27 23.46 -31.69 10.69
N ASN A 28 23.20 -30.40 10.88
CA ASN A 28 24.11 -29.41 11.42
C ASN A 28 23.87 -29.11 12.91
N ALA A 29 23.25 -30.02 13.67
CA ALA A 29 22.90 -29.83 15.09
C ALA A 29 24.07 -29.33 15.96
N GLU A 30 25.31 -29.74 15.66
CA GLU A 30 26.52 -29.33 16.41
C GLU A 30 26.87 -27.84 16.25
N LEU A 31 26.35 -27.16 15.22
CA LEU A 31 26.65 -25.75 14.93
C LEU A 31 25.67 -24.77 15.59
N TYR A 32 24.61 -25.27 16.22
CA TYR A 32 23.60 -24.43 16.87
C TYR A 32 24.17 -23.82 18.17
N LYS A 33 23.75 -22.58 18.46
CA LYS A 33 24.11 -21.84 19.68
C LYS A 33 22.86 -21.62 20.52
N PHE A 34 23.03 -21.64 21.83
CA PHE A 34 21.99 -21.25 22.78
C PHE A 34 22.12 -19.75 23.10
N ASP A 35 21.05 -18.99 22.88
CA ASP A 35 20.98 -17.55 23.16
C ASP A 35 19.60 -17.19 23.72
N SER A 36 19.52 -16.15 24.55
CA SER A 36 18.29 -15.65 25.15
C SER A 36 18.06 -14.21 24.68
N VAL A 37 17.27 -14.06 23.62
CA VAL A 37 17.01 -12.77 22.98
C VAL A 37 15.69 -12.19 23.46
N ALA A 38 15.73 -10.95 23.96
CA ALA A 38 14.51 -10.18 24.26
C ALA A 38 14.04 -9.48 22.99
N VAL A 39 12.85 -9.86 22.50
CA VAL A 39 12.19 -9.17 21.39
C VAL A 39 11.36 -8.03 21.98
N LYS A 40 11.70 -6.79 21.61
CA LYS A 40 10.88 -5.62 21.99
C LYS A 40 9.65 -5.57 21.09
N GLU A 41 8.48 -5.40 21.69
CA GLU A 41 7.22 -5.28 20.96
C GLU A 41 7.17 -3.91 20.23
N PRO A 42 7.09 -3.86 18.89
CA PRO A 42 6.66 -2.65 18.20
C PRO A 42 5.18 -2.35 18.49
N LYS A 43 4.75 -1.13 18.19
CA LYS A 43 3.34 -0.76 18.20
C LYS A 43 2.69 -1.50 17.01
N PHE A 44 1.80 -2.45 17.31
CA PHE A 44 1.08 -3.24 16.32
C PHE A 44 -0.33 -2.69 16.13
N GLU A 45 -0.74 -2.54 14.88
CA GLU A 45 -2.10 -2.17 14.47
C GLU A 45 -2.57 -3.26 13.50
N ILE A 46 -3.69 -3.91 13.82
CA ILE A 46 -4.29 -4.97 13.01
C ILE A 46 -5.61 -4.41 12.47
N ASP A 47 -5.72 -4.26 11.16
CA ASP A 47 -6.85 -3.56 10.55
C ASP A 47 -8.08 -4.48 10.40
N GLY A 48 -7.88 -5.77 10.15
CA GLY A 48 -8.97 -6.75 9.94
C GLY A 48 -9.26 -7.61 11.15
N VAL A 49 -9.82 -7.07 12.24
CA VAL A 49 -10.27 -7.87 13.39
C VAL A 49 -11.79 -7.89 13.50
N PHE A 50 -12.38 -9.08 13.42
CA PHE A 50 -13.82 -9.30 13.58
C PHE A 50 -14.08 -9.96 14.92
N LEU A 51 -14.88 -9.29 15.74
CA LEU A 51 -15.16 -9.69 17.11
C LEU A 51 -16.50 -10.41 17.21
N PRO A 52 -16.60 -11.48 18.02
CA PRO A 52 -17.88 -12.07 18.36
C PRO A 52 -18.74 -11.08 19.17
N PRO A 53 -20.07 -11.27 19.20
CA PRO A 53 -20.99 -10.47 20.00
C PRO A 53 -20.55 -10.33 21.47
N GLU A 54 -20.76 -9.15 22.07
CA GLU A 54 -20.26 -8.84 23.42
C GLU A 54 -20.81 -9.74 24.53
N ASN A 55 -21.97 -10.35 24.31
CA ASN A 55 -22.63 -11.25 25.24
C ASN A 55 -22.15 -12.71 25.15
N GLU A 56 -21.23 -13.02 24.23
CA GLU A 56 -20.72 -14.37 24.01
C GLU A 56 -19.41 -14.58 24.77
N THR A 57 -19.44 -15.36 25.85
CA THR A 57 -18.29 -15.61 26.74
C THR A 57 -17.32 -16.69 26.24
N ASN A 58 -17.40 -17.06 24.96
CA ASN A 58 -16.59 -18.11 24.32
C ASN A 58 -16.61 -17.94 22.79
N GLY A 59 -16.45 -16.70 22.33
CA GLY A 59 -16.51 -16.40 20.90
C GLY A 59 -15.17 -16.62 20.19
N THR A 60 -15.25 -16.93 18.90
CA THR A 60 -14.11 -17.03 18.00
C THR A 60 -13.79 -15.66 17.41
N VAL A 61 -12.54 -15.20 17.54
CA VAL A 61 -12.07 -13.98 16.86
C VAL A 61 -11.59 -14.33 15.45
N TYR A 62 -11.96 -13.51 14.47
CA TYR A 62 -11.47 -13.65 13.10
C TYR A 62 -10.50 -12.53 12.77
N PHE A 63 -9.36 -12.90 12.19
CA PHE A 63 -8.39 -12.00 11.62
C PHE A 63 -8.51 -12.08 10.09
N SER A 64 -8.59 -10.95 9.41
CA SER A 64 -8.71 -10.90 7.96
C SER A 64 -7.62 -10.03 7.37
N GLU A 65 -7.03 -10.50 6.29
CA GLU A 65 -6.10 -9.71 5.47
C GLU A 65 -6.52 -9.80 4.01
N VAL A 66 -6.49 -8.67 3.31
CA VAL A 66 -6.77 -8.61 1.87
C VAL A 66 -5.50 -8.16 1.16
N GLN A 67 -4.94 -9.03 0.32
CA GLN A 67 -3.61 -8.84 -0.25
C GLN A 67 -3.65 -8.82 -1.78
N PHE A 68 -3.52 -7.62 -2.37
CA PHE A 68 -3.50 -7.42 -3.83
C PHE A 68 -2.09 -7.25 -4.42
N GLN A 69 -1.07 -7.14 -3.56
CA GLN A 69 0.33 -7.05 -3.94
C GLN A 69 1.11 -8.17 -3.28
N LYS A 70 2.18 -8.66 -3.89
CA LYS A 70 2.94 -9.74 -3.28
C LYS A 70 3.68 -9.25 -2.04
N ASP A 71 3.41 -9.87 -0.89
CA ASP A 71 4.13 -9.64 0.36
C ASP A 71 4.76 -10.97 0.80
N GLU A 72 6.10 -11.03 0.75
CA GLU A 72 6.85 -12.24 1.06
C GLU A 72 7.00 -12.50 2.57
N GLN A 73 6.43 -11.63 3.42
CA GLN A 73 6.45 -11.77 4.88
C GLN A 73 5.04 -11.69 5.50
N LEU A 74 4.00 -11.84 4.67
CA LEU A 74 2.61 -11.72 5.11
C LEU A 74 2.28 -12.69 6.23
N TYR A 75 2.66 -13.96 6.08
CA TYR A 75 2.29 -14.99 7.05
C TYR A 75 3.03 -14.83 8.38
N GLU A 76 4.31 -14.44 8.35
CA GLU A 76 5.08 -14.09 9.53
C GLU A 76 4.38 -12.97 10.32
N ARG A 77 4.00 -11.89 9.63
CA ARG A 77 3.32 -10.74 10.22
C ARG A 77 1.97 -11.13 10.79
N LEU A 78 1.10 -11.72 9.95
CA LEU A 78 -0.25 -12.11 10.31
C LEU A 78 -0.27 -13.02 11.54
N PHE A 79 0.55 -14.07 11.56
CA PHE A 79 0.55 -15.00 12.69
C PHE A 79 1.14 -14.37 13.95
N ALA A 80 2.22 -13.60 13.85
CA ALA A 80 2.78 -12.91 15.02
C ALA A 80 1.75 -11.97 15.66
N GLU A 81 1.08 -11.16 14.84
CA GLU A 81 0.11 -10.17 15.30
C GLU A 81 -1.17 -10.81 15.84
N SER A 82 -1.74 -11.76 15.09
CA SER A 82 -2.97 -12.46 15.47
C SER A 82 -2.80 -13.24 16.78
N HIS A 83 -1.70 -13.98 16.93
CA HIS A 83 -1.44 -14.74 18.15
C HIS A 83 -1.13 -13.83 19.34
N LEU A 84 -0.44 -12.70 19.13
CA LEU A 84 -0.22 -11.73 20.20
C LEU A 84 -1.53 -11.10 20.68
N TYR A 85 -2.41 -10.72 19.74
CA TYR A 85 -3.73 -10.20 20.07
C TYR A 85 -4.57 -11.26 20.81
N PHE A 86 -4.62 -12.49 20.30
CA PHE A 86 -5.35 -13.59 20.92
C PHE A 86 -4.82 -13.90 22.33
N TYR A 87 -3.49 -13.94 22.51
CA TYR A 87 -2.85 -14.12 23.81
C TYR A 87 -3.27 -13.03 24.81
N ARG A 88 -3.28 -11.76 24.40
CA ARG A 88 -3.68 -10.64 25.27
C ARG A 88 -5.16 -10.64 25.63
N ASN A 89 -5.99 -11.29 24.83
CA ASN A 89 -7.44 -11.32 24.99
C ASN A 89 -7.96 -12.75 25.25
N ARG A 90 -7.12 -13.64 25.79
CA ARG A 90 -7.45 -15.05 25.95
C ARG A 90 -8.61 -15.32 26.91
N ASP A 91 -8.89 -14.38 27.81
CA ASP A 91 -10.05 -14.43 28.71
C ASP A 91 -11.37 -14.15 27.97
N ARG A 92 -11.31 -13.51 26.80
CA ARG A 92 -12.47 -13.15 25.98
C ARG A 92 -12.73 -14.17 24.86
N PHE A 93 -11.69 -14.76 24.29
CA PHE A 93 -11.79 -15.65 23.13
C PHE A 93 -11.30 -17.05 23.45
N ASN A 94 -12.03 -18.06 23.00
CA ASN A 94 -11.66 -19.47 23.15
C ASN A 94 -10.94 -20.03 21.91
N ASP A 95 -11.18 -19.43 20.75
CA ASP A 95 -10.64 -19.83 19.45
C ASP A 95 -10.35 -18.62 18.56
N TRP A 96 -9.56 -18.83 17.52
CA TRP A 96 -9.24 -17.84 16.51
C TRP A 96 -9.27 -18.45 15.10
N GLN A 97 -9.55 -17.60 14.11
CA GLN A 97 -9.56 -17.96 12.70
C GLN A 97 -8.85 -16.85 11.91
N ALA A 98 -8.18 -17.20 10.83
CA ALA A 98 -7.57 -16.26 9.90
C ALA A 98 -8.12 -16.46 8.49
N VAL A 99 -8.50 -15.37 7.83
CA VAL A 99 -9.02 -15.35 6.46
C VAL A 99 -8.12 -14.44 5.62
N ILE A 100 -7.44 -15.01 4.63
CA ILE A 100 -6.59 -14.26 3.72
C ILE A 100 -7.25 -14.28 2.35
N ILE A 101 -7.51 -13.09 1.80
CA ILE A 101 -8.16 -12.92 0.51
C ILE A 101 -7.14 -12.40 -0.50
N TYR A 102 -6.99 -13.16 -1.60
CA TYR A 102 -6.11 -12.84 -2.71
C TYR A 102 -6.92 -12.66 -3.99
N PRO A 103 -6.47 -11.81 -4.93
CA PRO A 103 -7.06 -11.78 -6.26
C PRO A 103 -6.79 -13.09 -7.03
N SER A 104 -5.61 -13.70 -6.82
CA SER A 104 -5.20 -14.98 -7.42
C SER A 104 -4.01 -15.60 -6.66
N ARG A 105 -3.73 -16.88 -6.93
CA ARG A 105 -2.58 -17.60 -6.32
C ARG A 105 -1.22 -16.97 -6.60
N SER A 106 -1.06 -16.22 -7.69
CA SER A 106 0.24 -15.63 -8.04
C SER A 106 0.71 -14.55 -7.06
N ILE A 107 -0.21 -13.99 -6.28
CA ILE A 107 0.06 -12.94 -5.29
C ILE A 107 0.42 -13.52 -3.92
N GLU A 108 0.11 -14.79 -3.65
CA GLU A 108 0.46 -15.45 -2.40
C GLU A 108 1.99 -15.48 -2.19
N GLN A 109 2.42 -15.33 -0.93
CA GLN A 109 3.81 -15.49 -0.49
C GLN A 109 4.42 -16.78 -1.06
N SER A 110 5.65 -16.71 -1.58
CA SER A 110 6.27 -17.81 -2.30
C SER A 110 6.65 -18.96 -1.38
N ASP A 111 7.29 -18.65 -0.25
CA ASP A 111 7.72 -19.64 0.73
C ASP A 111 6.70 -19.77 1.86
N ILE A 112 5.82 -20.75 1.70
CA ILE A 112 4.80 -21.10 2.70
C ILE A 112 5.27 -22.23 3.64
N SER A 113 6.44 -22.81 3.37
CA SER A 113 6.94 -23.96 4.13
C SER A 113 7.06 -23.70 5.62
N PRO A 114 7.53 -22.52 6.10
CA PRO A 114 7.61 -22.22 7.53
C PRO A 114 6.29 -22.39 8.27
N HIS A 115 5.17 -22.05 7.61
CA HIS A 115 3.84 -22.00 8.21
C HIS A 115 2.91 -23.14 7.79
N ARG A 116 3.44 -24.14 7.08
CA ARG A 116 2.69 -25.27 6.50
C ARG A 116 1.71 -25.95 7.47
N THR A 117 2.01 -26.01 8.76
CA THR A 117 1.10 -26.63 9.74
C THR A 117 -0.16 -25.78 9.95
N LEU A 118 -0.01 -24.46 10.06
CA LEU A 118 -1.13 -23.53 10.22
C LEU A 118 -1.93 -23.44 8.91
N LEU A 119 -1.23 -23.29 7.77
CA LEU A 119 -1.85 -23.12 6.45
C LEU A 119 -2.58 -24.36 5.92
N ASN A 120 -2.24 -25.55 6.43
CA ASN A 120 -2.94 -26.80 6.13
C ASN A 120 -3.89 -27.23 7.27
N GLY A 121 -4.04 -26.40 8.30
CA GLY A 121 -5.00 -26.59 9.38
C GLY A 121 -6.40 -26.09 9.00
N ASP A 122 -7.30 -26.12 9.97
CA ASP A 122 -8.69 -25.67 9.86
C ASP A 122 -8.91 -24.22 10.31
N GLN A 123 -7.90 -23.60 10.93
CA GLN A 123 -7.97 -22.22 11.43
C GLN A 123 -7.58 -21.15 10.40
N VAL A 124 -6.99 -21.54 9.26
CA VAL A 124 -6.50 -20.60 8.24
C VAL A 124 -7.15 -20.86 6.89
N HIS A 125 -7.87 -19.85 6.41
CA HIS A 125 -8.63 -19.88 5.16
C HIS A 125 -7.94 -18.99 4.13
N ARG A 126 -7.53 -19.58 3.00
CA ARG A 126 -6.98 -18.84 1.87
C ARG A 126 -8.00 -18.81 0.75
N ILE A 127 -8.51 -17.62 0.46
CA ILE A 127 -9.54 -17.36 -0.53
C ILE A 127 -8.89 -16.71 -1.75
N TYR A 128 -9.11 -17.28 -2.92
CA TYR A 128 -8.62 -16.74 -4.20
C TYR A 128 -9.84 -16.33 -5.02
N LEU A 129 -9.99 -15.04 -5.28
CA LEU A 129 -11.20 -14.47 -5.89
C LEU A 129 -11.43 -14.98 -7.31
N ASP A 130 -10.35 -15.26 -8.07
CA ASP A 130 -10.41 -15.86 -9.41
C ASP A 130 -10.81 -17.35 -9.42
N GLU A 131 -10.86 -18.01 -8.26
CA GLU A 131 -11.24 -19.42 -8.11
C GLU A 131 -12.67 -19.62 -7.56
N LEU A 132 -13.42 -18.53 -7.31
CA LEU A 132 -14.76 -18.61 -6.73
C LEU A 132 -15.86 -19.03 -7.72
N GLY A 133 -15.55 -19.14 -9.01
CA GLY A 133 -16.49 -19.55 -10.05
C GLY A 133 -17.13 -18.38 -10.80
N ASP A 134 -18.29 -18.62 -11.42
CA ASP A 134 -18.97 -17.61 -12.24
C ASP A 134 -19.60 -16.52 -11.36
N ILE A 135 -19.22 -15.27 -11.60
CA ILE A 135 -19.71 -14.09 -10.90
C ILE A 135 -21.24 -13.93 -10.95
N GLN A 136 -21.89 -14.44 -12.01
CA GLN A 136 -23.35 -14.38 -12.15
C GLN A 136 -24.06 -15.30 -11.15
N GLU A 137 -23.39 -16.36 -10.71
CA GLU A 137 -23.92 -17.32 -9.73
C GLU A 137 -23.54 -16.95 -8.29
N LEU A 138 -22.50 -16.14 -8.09
CA LEU A 138 -22.02 -15.72 -6.78
C LEU A 138 -22.99 -14.77 -6.08
N PRO A 139 -23.17 -14.85 -4.74
CA PRO A 139 -23.92 -13.84 -3.97
C PRO A 139 -23.41 -12.43 -4.26
N VAL A 140 -24.29 -11.43 -4.29
CA VAL A 140 -23.95 -10.08 -4.78
C VAL A 140 -22.70 -9.50 -4.11
N TRP A 141 -22.58 -9.59 -2.79
CA TRP A 141 -21.41 -9.11 -2.05
C TRP A 141 -20.10 -9.84 -2.40
N VAL A 142 -20.17 -11.15 -2.66
CA VAL A 142 -19.01 -11.93 -3.11
C VAL A 142 -18.67 -11.54 -4.54
N GLY A 143 -19.68 -11.34 -5.39
CA GLY A 143 -19.50 -10.81 -6.74
C GLY A 143 -18.85 -9.43 -6.77
N LEU A 144 -19.15 -8.55 -5.81
CA LEU A 144 -18.44 -7.26 -5.67
C LEU A 144 -16.95 -7.44 -5.39
N MET A 145 -16.58 -8.40 -4.55
CA MET A 145 -15.17 -8.72 -4.30
C MET A 145 -14.51 -9.22 -5.60
N VAL A 146 -15.15 -10.15 -6.33
CA VAL A 146 -14.63 -10.66 -7.61
C VAL A 146 -14.56 -9.57 -8.69
N LEU A 147 -15.48 -8.60 -8.70
CA LEU A 147 -15.48 -7.48 -9.64
C LEU A 147 -14.19 -6.63 -9.57
N THR A 148 -13.47 -6.66 -8.44
CA THR A 148 -12.17 -5.99 -8.28
C THR A 148 -11.04 -6.66 -9.08
N THR A 149 -11.20 -7.93 -9.49
CA THR A 149 -10.18 -8.70 -10.20
C THR A 149 -10.44 -8.83 -11.70
N LEU A 150 -11.66 -8.51 -12.15
CA LEU A 150 -12.04 -8.60 -13.55
C LEU A 150 -11.35 -7.55 -14.41
N GLY A 151 -10.91 -7.95 -15.61
CA GLY A 151 -10.34 -7.05 -16.60
C GLY A 151 -11.37 -6.06 -17.17
N GLU A 152 -10.86 -4.96 -17.74
CA GLU A 152 -11.65 -3.84 -18.26
C GLU A 152 -12.75 -4.24 -19.28
N SER A 153 -12.54 -5.30 -20.06
CA SER A 153 -13.52 -5.76 -21.05
C SER A 153 -14.74 -6.45 -20.42
N GLN A 154 -14.57 -7.12 -19.29
CA GLN A 154 -15.62 -7.92 -18.65
C GLN A 154 -16.32 -7.17 -17.51
N ALA A 155 -15.57 -6.32 -16.80
CA ALA A 155 -16.05 -5.63 -15.62
C ALA A 155 -17.34 -4.80 -15.83
N PRO A 156 -17.54 -4.06 -16.94
CA PRO A 156 -18.78 -3.30 -17.15
C PRO A 156 -20.02 -4.17 -17.30
N ALA A 157 -19.90 -5.36 -17.89
CA ALA A 157 -21.01 -6.29 -18.02
C ALA A 157 -21.35 -6.91 -16.66
N ALA A 158 -20.33 -7.38 -15.94
CA ALA A 158 -20.48 -7.93 -14.60
C ALA A 158 -21.07 -6.92 -13.59
N ALA A 159 -20.59 -5.68 -13.60
CA ALA A 159 -21.10 -4.61 -12.74
C ALA A 159 -22.59 -4.32 -12.98
N ARG A 160 -23.03 -4.30 -14.25
CA ARG A 160 -24.45 -4.11 -14.59
C ARG A 160 -25.31 -5.29 -14.15
N ASP A 161 -24.81 -6.52 -14.26
CA ASP A 161 -25.51 -7.71 -13.75
C ASP A 161 -25.68 -7.64 -12.22
N LEU A 162 -24.61 -7.32 -11.49
CA LEU A 162 -24.65 -7.17 -10.03
C LEU A 162 -25.64 -6.07 -9.58
N LEU A 163 -25.68 -4.94 -10.29
CA LEU A 163 -26.67 -3.89 -10.07
C LEU A 163 -28.11 -4.38 -10.35
N ALA A 164 -28.32 -5.14 -11.42
CA ALA A 164 -29.64 -5.67 -11.74
C ALA A 164 -30.15 -6.62 -10.64
N ARG A 165 -29.26 -7.43 -10.08
CA ARG A 165 -29.55 -8.37 -8.99
C ARG A 165 -29.75 -7.65 -7.66
N SER A 166 -28.97 -6.60 -7.35
CA SER A 166 -29.12 -5.83 -6.11
C SER A 166 -30.46 -5.10 -6.01
N ASN A 167 -31.03 -4.65 -7.14
CA ASN A 167 -32.34 -4.03 -7.17
C ASN A 167 -33.48 -4.96 -6.71
N GLN A 168 -33.27 -6.27 -6.70
CA GLN A 168 -34.23 -7.25 -6.22
C GLN A 168 -34.15 -7.43 -4.69
N GLU A 169 -33.04 -7.04 -4.06
CA GLU A 169 -32.80 -7.13 -2.61
C GLU A 169 -33.00 -5.74 -1.96
N THR A 170 -34.14 -5.55 -1.29
CA THR A 170 -34.72 -4.22 -1.00
C THR A 170 -33.98 -3.37 0.05
N SER A 171 -32.93 -3.87 0.71
CA SER A 171 -32.34 -3.19 1.88
C SER A 171 -30.91 -2.67 1.71
N SER A 172 -30.20 -3.00 0.63
CA SER A 172 -28.76 -2.65 0.49
C SER A 172 -28.37 -2.08 -0.88
N ASN A 173 -29.37 -1.77 -1.72
CA ASN A 173 -29.13 -1.37 -3.10
C ASN A 173 -28.27 -0.11 -3.24
N GLU A 174 -28.48 0.91 -2.40
CA GLU A 174 -27.66 2.14 -2.43
C GLU A 174 -26.19 1.85 -2.10
N MET A 175 -25.92 1.02 -1.09
CA MET A 175 -24.56 0.66 -0.68
C MET A 175 -23.86 -0.19 -1.75
N ILE A 176 -24.56 -1.13 -2.38
CA ILE A 176 -24.01 -1.95 -3.47
C ILE A 176 -23.66 -1.08 -4.66
N LEU A 177 -24.55 -0.16 -5.03
CA LEU A 177 -24.32 0.76 -6.12
C LEU A 177 -23.16 1.72 -5.83
N GLU A 178 -23.01 2.20 -4.59
CA GLU A 178 -21.83 2.97 -4.15
C GLU A 178 -20.55 2.15 -4.32
N MET A 179 -20.52 0.92 -3.82
CA MET A 179 -19.35 0.05 -3.95
C MET A 179 -19.01 -0.25 -5.40
N ILE A 180 -19.99 -0.59 -6.25
CA ILE A 180 -19.76 -0.83 -7.68
C ILE A 180 -19.16 0.42 -8.32
N THR A 181 -19.70 1.59 -8.03
CA THR A 181 -19.19 2.85 -8.57
C THR A 181 -17.74 3.07 -8.18
N THR A 182 -17.40 2.90 -6.89
CA THR A 182 -16.04 3.04 -6.38
C THR A 182 -15.09 2.05 -7.04
N ILE A 183 -15.45 0.76 -7.10
CA ILE A 183 -14.62 -0.27 -7.74
C ILE A 183 -14.40 0.06 -9.22
N MET A 184 -15.43 0.52 -9.93
CA MET A 184 -15.32 0.87 -11.35
C MET A 184 -14.46 2.12 -11.57
N MET A 185 -14.53 3.13 -10.69
CA MET A 185 -13.68 4.32 -10.75
C MET A 185 -12.21 3.98 -10.56
N TYR A 186 -11.87 3.20 -9.52
CA TYR A 186 -10.48 2.79 -9.27
C TYR A 186 -9.90 1.98 -10.43
N ARG A 187 -10.71 1.12 -11.05
CA ARG A 187 -10.25 0.30 -12.17
C ARG A 187 -10.13 1.07 -13.49
N PHE A 188 -10.99 2.07 -13.71
CA PHE A 188 -10.96 2.89 -14.91
C PHE A 188 -10.43 4.29 -14.57
N GLU A 189 -9.14 4.39 -14.25
CA GLU A 189 -8.49 5.62 -13.80
C GLU A 189 -8.68 6.81 -14.75
N ASN A 190 -8.84 6.54 -16.05
CA ASN A 190 -9.05 7.56 -17.08
C ASN A 190 -10.50 8.03 -17.21
N LEU A 191 -11.45 7.38 -16.54
CA LEU A 191 -12.86 7.74 -16.61
C LEU A 191 -13.26 8.59 -15.43
N ASN A 192 -13.98 9.67 -15.72
CA ASN A 192 -14.65 10.42 -14.68
C ASN A 192 -15.97 9.75 -14.28
N LEU A 193 -16.52 10.22 -13.16
CA LEU A 193 -17.73 9.66 -12.57
C LEU A 193 -18.95 9.66 -13.51
N ARG A 194 -19.09 10.66 -14.39
CA ARG A 194 -20.20 10.67 -15.38
C ARG A 194 -19.99 9.60 -16.45
N GLU A 195 -18.75 9.37 -16.86
CA GLU A 195 -18.44 8.33 -17.84
C GLU A 195 -18.67 6.94 -17.25
N VAL A 196 -18.30 6.71 -15.99
CA VAL A 196 -18.62 5.46 -15.27
C VAL A 196 -20.14 5.29 -15.11
N GLN A 197 -20.89 6.35 -14.80
CA GLN A 197 -22.35 6.32 -14.74
C GLN A 197 -22.99 5.93 -16.09
N ILE A 198 -22.53 6.53 -17.18
CA ILE A 198 -23.00 6.22 -18.54
C ILE A 198 -22.67 4.76 -18.87
N MET A 199 -21.46 4.30 -18.55
CA MET A 199 -21.03 2.91 -18.74
C MET A 199 -21.94 1.92 -18.00
N LEU A 200 -22.33 2.25 -16.77
CA LEU A 200 -23.19 1.43 -15.93
C LEU A 200 -24.69 1.61 -16.21
N GLY A 201 -25.07 2.64 -16.96
CA GLY A 201 -26.47 2.98 -17.24
C GLY A 201 -27.24 3.49 -16.02
N ILE A 202 -26.56 4.16 -15.08
CA ILE A 202 -27.12 4.63 -13.80
C ILE A 202 -26.99 6.15 -13.63
N SER A 203 -27.87 6.76 -12.83
CA SER A 203 -27.79 8.18 -12.45
C SER A 203 -27.58 8.32 -10.94
N LEU A 204 -26.45 8.89 -10.50
CA LEU A 204 -26.03 8.93 -9.08
C LEU A 204 -25.99 10.34 -8.50
N GLU A 205 -26.98 11.19 -8.79
CA GLU A 205 -26.93 12.60 -8.42
C GLU A 205 -26.79 12.89 -6.90
N ARG A 206 -26.87 11.87 -6.00
CA ARG A 206 -26.90 12.06 -4.54
C ARG A 206 -26.16 11.04 -3.65
N SER A 207 -25.34 10.13 -4.17
CA SER A 207 -24.68 9.12 -3.31
C SER A 207 -23.54 9.72 -2.44
N ARG A 208 -23.19 9.08 -1.33
CA ARG A 208 -22.07 9.51 -0.46
C ARG A 208 -20.73 9.28 -1.13
N ALA A 209 -20.58 8.17 -1.85
CA ALA A 209 -19.41 7.89 -2.68
C ALA A 209 -19.13 9.00 -3.71
N TYR A 210 -20.18 9.60 -4.30
CA TYR A 210 -20.03 10.77 -5.18
C TYR A 210 -19.39 11.96 -4.46
N GLN A 211 -19.73 12.20 -3.19
CA GLN A 211 -19.21 13.31 -2.41
C GLN A 211 -17.78 13.07 -1.96
N GLU A 212 -17.46 11.86 -1.51
CA GLU A 212 -16.12 11.46 -1.05
C GLU A 212 -15.11 11.46 -2.20
N ILE A 213 -15.42 10.80 -3.32
CA ILE A 213 -14.52 10.75 -4.48
C ILE A 213 -14.29 12.14 -5.09
N LYS A 214 -15.33 13.00 -5.10
CA LYS A 214 -15.19 14.39 -5.54
C LYS A 214 -14.32 15.22 -4.58
N GLN A 215 -14.33 14.89 -3.29
CA GLN A 215 -13.46 15.54 -2.32
C GLN A 215 -12.02 15.06 -2.44
N GLU A 216 -11.78 13.75 -2.57
CA GLU A 216 -10.45 13.16 -2.78
C GLU A 216 -9.80 13.72 -4.05
N GLY A 217 -10.47 13.65 -5.21
CA GLY A 217 -9.92 14.20 -6.45
C GLY A 217 -9.70 15.72 -6.39
N ARG A 218 -10.45 16.45 -5.55
CA ARG A 218 -10.19 17.87 -5.30
C ARG A 218 -8.96 18.06 -4.40
N GLN A 219 -8.74 17.20 -3.42
CA GLN A 219 -7.57 17.27 -2.55
C GLN A 219 -6.29 16.93 -3.31
N GLU A 220 -6.31 15.87 -4.13
CA GLU A 220 -5.18 15.50 -5.00
C GLU A 220 -4.84 16.65 -5.97
N GLY A 221 -5.84 17.21 -6.67
CA GLY A 221 -5.61 18.34 -7.58
C GLY A 221 -5.09 19.60 -6.87
N ILE A 222 -5.47 19.85 -5.61
CA ILE A 222 -4.88 20.94 -4.81
C ILE A 222 -3.43 20.63 -4.45
N GLN A 223 -3.11 19.36 -4.15
CA GLN A 223 -1.78 18.94 -3.75
C GLN A 223 -0.80 19.00 -4.93
N GLU A 224 -1.21 18.50 -6.09
CA GLU A 224 -0.45 18.62 -7.35
C GLU A 224 -0.27 20.08 -7.74
N GLY A 225 -1.35 20.86 -7.82
CA GLY A 225 -1.27 22.29 -8.19
C GLY A 225 -0.44 23.12 -7.21
N ARG A 226 -0.41 22.74 -5.93
CA ARG A 226 0.48 23.36 -4.93
C ARG A 226 1.94 22.99 -5.16
N GLN A 227 2.24 21.74 -5.50
CA GLN A 227 3.61 21.32 -5.80
C GLN A 227 4.13 22.00 -7.07
N GLU A 228 3.33 22.03 -8.14
CA GLU A 228 3.66 22.74 -9.38
C GLU A 228 3.88 24.23 -9.13
N GLY A 229 2.96 24.89 -8.41
CA GLY A 229 3.09 26.31 -8.08
C GLY A 229 4.31 26.64 -7.21
N ILE A 230 4.72 25.73 -6.31
CA ILE A 230 5.95 25.89 -5.53
C ILE A 230 7.19 25.75 -6.44
N GLN A 231 7.20 24.79 -7.36
CA GLN A 231 8.31 24.60 -8.28
C GLN A 231 8.45 25.78 -9.24
N GLU A 232 7.35 26.24 -9.84
CA GLU A 232 7.33 27.39 -10.73
C GLU A 232 7.76 28.67 -10.00
N GLY A 233 7.23 28.91 -8.79
CA GLY A 233 7.62 30.05 -7.97
C GLY A 233 9.09 30.05 -7.55
N ARG A 234 9.68 28.87 -7.29
CA ARG A 234 11.13 28.73 -7.05
C ARG A 234 11.95 29.05 -8.29
N LYS A 235 11.54 28.54 -9.45
CA LYS A 235 12.21 28.80 -10.73
C LYS A 235 12.19 30.29 -11.08
N GLU A 236 11.02 30.93 -10.98
CA GLU A 236 10.86 32.36 -11.23
C GLU A 236 11.70 33.20 -10.25
N SER A 237 11.73 32.81 -8.97
CA SER A 237 12.55 33.50 -7.95
C SER A 237 14.05 33.37 -8.25
N ALA A 238 14.52 32.16 -8.59
CA ALA A 238 15.92 31.92 -8.93
C ALA A 238 16.32 32.71 -10.19
N PHE A 239 15.49 32.69 -11.24
CA PHE A 239 15.68 33.47 -12.46
C PHE A 239 15.81 34.97 -12.15
N ASN A 240 14.84 35.54 -11.43
CA ASN A 240 14.84 36.96 -11.08
C ASN A 240 16.05 37.36 -10.24
N LEU A 241 16.49 36.49 -9.32
CA LEU A 241 17.69 36.73 -8.52
C LEU A 241 18.96 36.70 -9.36
N VAL A 242 19.13 35.71 -10.23
CA VAL A 242 20.28 35.59 -11.13
C VAL A 242 20.37 36.82 -12.04
N ILE A 243 19.27 37.21 -12.68
CA ILE A 243 19.23 38.39 -13.55
C ILE A 243 19.60 39.66 -12.78
N ARG A 244 19.05 39.86 -11.57
CA ARG A 244 19.40 41.03 -10.74
C ARG A 244 20.87 41.05 -10.34
N GLN A 245 21.46 39.90 -10.04
CA GLN A 245 22.87 39.78 -9.67
C GLN A 245 23.79 40.08 -10.85
N LEU A 246 23.52 39.48 -12.00
CA LEU A 246 24.26 39.73 -13.25
C LEU A 246 24.15 41.21 -13.65
N HIS A 247 22.95 41.79 -13.58
CA HIS A 247 22.74 43.20 -13.89
C HIS A 247 23.50 44.13 -12.93
N LYS A 248 23.54 43.80 -11.64
CA LYS A 248 24.28 44.58 -10.64
C LYS A 248 25.80 44.51 -10.83
N ARG A 249 26.32 43.35 -11.27
CA ARG A 249 27.76 43.11 -11.43
C ARG A 249 28.30 43.63 -12.75
N PHE A 250 27.52 43.52 -13.82
CA PHE A 250 27.98 43.78 -15.19
C PHE A 250 27.21 44.89 -15.93
N GLY A 251 26.16 45.46 -15.35
CA GLY A 251 25.32 46.48 -15.98
C GLY A 251 24.22 45.87 -16.86
N GLU A 252 23.74 46.62 -17.85
CA GLU A 252 22.70 46.14 -18.77
C GLU A 252 23.14 44.85 -19.47
N LEU A 253 22.29 43.82 -19.38
CA LEU A 253 22.55 42.52 -19.99
C LEU A 253 22.01 42.51 -21.43
N PRO A 254 22.73 41.93 -22.41
CA PRO A 254 22.19 41.70 -23.73
C PRO A 254 20.92 40.83 -23.67
N GLU A 255 19.90 41.15 -24.49
CA GLU A 255 18.64 40.42 -24.53
C GLU A 255 18.83 38.91 -24.79
N GLU A 256 19.81 38.57 -25.62
CA GLU A 256 20.17 37.18 -25.96
C GLU A 256 20.57 36.36 -24.72
N VAL A 257 21.29 36.97 -23.78
CA VAL A 257 21.71 36.34 -22.52
C VAL A 257 20.50 36.16 -21.60
N SER A 258 19.64 37.18 -21.48
CA SER A 258 18.43 37.11 -20.66
C SER A 258 17.46 36.02 -21.14
N ASN A 259 17.27 35.92 -22.46
CA ASN A 259 16.41 34.91 -23.09
C ASN A 259 16.97 33.48 -22.93
N THR A 260 18.29 33.32 -22.94
CA THR A 260 18.91 32.02 -22.70
C THR A 260 18.71 31.59 -21.24
N ILE A 261 18.86 32.51 -20.29
CA ILE A 261 18.70 32.24 -18.86
C ILE A 261 17.23 31.91 -18.50
N SER A 262 16.24 32.49 -19.18
CA SER A 262 14.81 32.21 -18.90
C SER A 262 14.41 30.78 -19.27
N GLY A 263 15.13 30.17 -20.22
CA GLY A 263 14.94 28.77 -20.63
C GLY A 263 15.58 27.73 -19.71
N LEU A 264 16.47 28.14 -18.78
CA LEU A 264 17.22 27.21 -17.92
C LEU A 264 16.32 26.45 -16.93
N SER A 265 16.77 25.28 -16.48
CA SER A 265 16.13 24.55 -15.39
C SER A 265 16.35 25.25 -14.04
N LEU A 266 15.57 24.92 -13.00
CA LEU A 266 15.81 25.47 -11.66
C LEU A 266 17.23 25.14 -11.16
N THR A 267 17.69 23.91 -11.38
CA THR A 267 19.03 23.46 -10.98
C THR A 267 20.13 24.25 -11.70
N ASP A 268 19.97 24.52 -12.98
CA ASP A 268 20.94 25.31 -13.73
C ASP A 268 20.95 26.78 -13.29
N LEU A 269 19.78 27.33 -12.94
CA LEU A 269 19.70 28.67 -12.37
C LEU A 269 20.39 28.76 -11.00
N GLU A 270 20.24 27.74 -10.15
CA GLU A 270 20.94 27.64 -8.86
C GLU A 270 22.45 27.50 -9.06
N ASN A 271 22.90 26.64 -9.99
CA ASN A 271 24.32 26.49 -10.33
C ASN A 271 24.93 27.79 -10.89
N LEU A 272 24.20 28.48 -11.77
CA LEU A 272 24.59 29.79 -12.28
C LEU A 272 24.68 30.81 -11.14
N SER A 273 23.79 30.73 -10.14
CA SER A 273 23.80 31.62 -8.98
C SER A 273 25.09 31.53 -8.16
N GLU A 274 25.71 30.35 -8.11
CA GLU A 274 27.00 30.13 -7.45
C GLU A 274 28.17 30.49 -8.38
N ALA A 275 28.17 29.98 -9.61
CA ALA A 275 29.24 30.20 -10.58
C ALA A 275 29.44 31.70 -10.89
N LEU A 276 28.37 32.50 -10.86
CA LEU A 276 28.48 33.94 -11.12
C LEU A 276 29.40 34.65 -10.13
N LEU A 277 29.63 34.08 -8.94
CA LEU A 277 30.48 34.67 -7.91
C LEU A 277 31.94 34.75 -8.36
N ASP A 278 32.38 33.79 -9.19
CA ASP A 278 33.74 33.71 -9.71
C ASP A 278 33.94 34.46 -11.04
N PHE A 279 32.86 34.88 -11.69
CA PHE A 279 32.94 35.56 -12.98
C PHE A 279 33.53 36.97 -12.87
N THR A 280 34.41 37.30 -13.80
CA THR A 280 35.06 38.62 -13.84
C THR A 280 34.48 39.51 -14.95
N SER A 281 33.81 38.92 -15.94
CA SER A 281 33.29 39.61 -17.11
C SER A 281 32.06 38.92 -17.74
N LEU A 282 31.33 39.61 -18.62
CA LEU A 282 30.20 39.03 -19.37
C LEU A 282 30.57 37.82 -20.27
N PRO A 283 31.75 37.78 -20.93
CA PRO A 283 32.20 36.58 -21.64
C PRO A 283 32.24 35.31 -20.80
N ASP A 284 32.52 35.42 -19.49
CA ASP A 284 32.51 34.26 -18.57
C ASP A 284 31.10 33.65 -18.46
N VAL A 285 30.07 34.51 -18.41
CA VAL A 285 28.65 34.10 -18.40
C VAL A 285 28.27 33.39 -19.69
N GLN A 286 28.68 33.95 -20.84
CA GLN A 286 28.38 33.36 -22.16
C GLN A 286 29.08 32.01 -22.36
N SER A 287 30.34 31.89 -21.91
CA SER A 287 31.08 30.63 -21.95
C SER A 287 30.41 29.57 -21.08
N TRP A 288 29.94 29.94 -19.90
CA TRP A 288 29.24 29.03 -19.00
C TRP A 288 27.90 28.56 -19.59
N LEU A 289 27.11 29.48 -20.16
CA LEU A 289 25.85 29.13 -20.82
C LEU A 289 26.05 28.23 -22.05
N SER A 290 27.14 28.40 -22.79
CA SER A 290 27.47 27.56 -23.96
C SER A 290 27.83 26.13 -23.56
N GLN A 291 28.47 25.95 -22.40
CA GLN A 291 28.83 24.62 -21.87
C GLN A 291 27.63 23.81 -21.38
N LEU A 292 26.47 24.45 -21.15
CA LEU A 292 25.21 23.76 -20.83
C LEU A 292 24.46 23.27 -22.07
N GLN A 293 24.83 23.74 -23.27
CA GLN A 293 24.15 23.41 -24.53
C GLN A 293 24.83 22.28 -25.32
N ASP A 294 26.00 21.80 -24.86
CA ASP A 294 26.72 20.61 -25.35
C ASP A 294 26.42 19.38 -24.48
#